data_AF-A0A561UUD4-F1
#
_entry.id   AF-A0A561UUD4-F1
#
_cell.length_a   1.000
_cell.length_b   1.000
_cell.length_c   1.000
_cell.angle_alpha   90.00
_cell.angle_beta   90.00
_cell.angle_gamma   90.00
#
_symmetry.space_group_name_H-M   'P 1'
#
loop_
_entity.id
_entity.type
_entity.pdbx_description
1 polymer ?
#
loop_
_entity_poly.entity_id
_entity_poly.type
_entity_poly.pdbx_seq_one_letter_code
_entity_poly.pdbx_strand_id
1 'polypeptide(L)'
;MTEKKLRLIPTGTCWCGCEKEVGLGKFFAPGHDKVAEAAVIAIKYGSSVPEFLHAHGYGPHHSVSRAAVDAGVWEECRECSSEPGYRGTAESIANHKRKYHRAEK
;
A
#
# COMPACT_ATOMS: atom_id res chain seq x y z
N MET A 1 -19.41 15.07 4.44
CA MET A 1 -20.23 14.02 5.09
C MET A 1 -19.31 12.83 5.29
N THR A 2 -18.96 12.47 6.52
CA THR A 2 -18.08 11.32 6.77
C THR A 2 -18.92 10.07 6.65
N GLU A 3 -18.85 9.40 5.50
CA GLU A 3 -19.48 8.08 5.32
C GLU A 3 -18.97 7.15 6.43
N LYS A 4 -19.92 6.59 7.19
CA LYS A 4 -19.62 5.71 8.31
C LYS A 4 -19.04 4.42 7.76
N LYS A 5 -17.71 4.31 7.74
CA LYS A 5 -17.00 3.14 7.21
C LYS A 5 -17.52 1.88 7.91
N LEU A 6 -18.08 0.95 7.15
CA LEU A 6 -18.58 -0.32 7.67
C LEU A 6 -17.43 -1.09 8.33
N ARG A 7 -17.69 -1.62 9.52
CA ARG A 7 -16.73 -2.48 10.22
C ARG A 7 -16.74 -3.85 9.56
N LEU A 8 -15.62 -4.23 8.98
CA LEU A 8 -15.40 -5.57 8.44
C LEU A 8 -14.97 -6.51 9.56
N ILE A 9 -15.53 -7.72 9.59
CA ILE A 9 -15.25 -8.74 10.60
C ILE A 9 -14.53 -9.92 9.93
N PRO A 10 -13.35 -10.35 10.43
CA PRO A 10 -12.63 -11.49 9.86
C PRO A 10 -13.39 -12.80 10.09
N THR A 11 -13.36 -13.69 9.11
CA THR A 11 -14.18 -14.93 9.08
C THR A 11 -13.43 -16.17 9.58
N GLY A 12 -12.14 -16.07 9.88
CA GLY A 12 -11.28 -17.22 10.20
C GLY A 12 -10.72 -17.95 8.97
N THR A 13 -11.15 -17.58 7.77
CA THR A 13 -10.65 -18.11 6.50
C THR A 13 -10.06 -17.00 5.62
N CYS A 14 -9.11 -17.36 4.77
CA CYS A 14 -8.41 -16.40 3.92
C CYS A 14 -9.33 -15.83 2.84
N TRP A 15 -9.48 -14.50 2.83
CA TRP A 15 -10.36 -13.78 1.90
C TRP A 15 -9.88 -13.74 0.45
N CYS A 16 -8.68 -14.27 0.15
CA CYS A 16 -8.27 -14.45 -1.25
C CYS A 16 -9.01 -15.60 -1.95
N GLY A 17 -9.85 -16.37 -1.25
CA GLY A 17 -10.65 -17.47 -1.80
C GLY A 17 -9.97 -18.84 -1.80
N CYS A 18 -8.78 -18.97 -1.20
CA CYS A 18 -8.07 -20.26 -1.10
C CYS A 18 -8.49 -21.13 0.10
N GLU A 19 -9.50 -20.71 0.85
CA GLU A 19 -10.11 -21.42 1.99
C GLU A 19 -9.20 -21.76 3.18
N LYS A 20 -7.91 -21.45 3.11
CA LYS A 20 -6.97 -21.63 4.22
C LYS A 20 -7.44 -20.93 5.49
N GLU A 21 -7.33 -21.62 6.62
CA GLU A 21 -7.52 -21.03 7.94
C GLU A 21 -6.48 -19.94 8.21
N VAL A 22 -6.91 -18.86 8.84
CA VAL A 22 -6.05 -17.72 9.21
C VAL A 22 -6.16 -17.46 10.70
N GLY A 23 -5.07 -16.94 11.30
CA GLY A 23 -5.03 -16.65 12.73
C GLY A 23 -6.11 -15.65 13.17
N LEU A 24 -6.47 -15.69 14.46
CA LEU A 24 -7.48 -14.80 15.05
C LEU A 24 -7.23 -13.33 14.69
N GLY A 25 -8.29 -12.65 14.25
CA GLY A 25 -8.24 -11.25 13.86
C GLY A 25 -7.63 -10.97 12.48
N LYS A 26 -7.18 -11.98 11.74
CA LYS A 26 -6.60 -11.82 10.39
C LYS A 26 -7.65 -12.08 9.31
N PHE A 27 -7.52 -11.34 8.21
CA PHE A 27 -8.35 -11.50 7.00
C PHE A 27 -7.67 -12.38 5.93
N PHE A 28 -6.33 -12.42 5.93
CA PHE A 28 -5.53 -13.07 4.90
C PHE A 28 -4.43 -13.94 5.49
N ALA A 29 -4.08 -15.01 4.78
CA ALA A 29 -2.83 -15.72 4.99
C ALA A 29 -1.64 -14.82 4.58
N PRO A 30 -0.41 -15.10 5.04
CA PRO A 30 0.76 -14.25 4.73
C PRO A 30 0.94 -14.04 3.22
N GLY A 31 0.92 -12.78 2.77
CA GLY A 31 1.09 -12.38 1.36
C GLY A 31 -0.15 -12.53 0.47
N HIS A 32 -1.25 -13.08 0.99
CA HIS A 32 -2.46 -13.32 0.19
C HIS A 32 -3.33 -12.05 0.01
N ASP A 33 -3.08 -10.99 0.78
CA ASP A 33 -3.69 -9.67 0.56
C ASP A 33 -3.34 -9.11 -0.83
N LYS A 34 -2.09 -9.27 -1.26
CA LYS A 34 -1.64 -8.86 -2.59
C LYS A 34 -2.18 -9.71 -3.72
N VAL A 35 -2.40 -11.00 -3.48
CA VAL A 35 -3.09 -11.88 -4.44
C VAL A 35 -4.52 -11.41 -4.64
N ALA A 36 -5.24 -11.11 -3.56
CA ALA A 36 -6.61 -10.61 -3.64
C ALA A 36 -6.69 -9.22 -4.32
N GLU A 37 -5.78 -8.30 -3.99
CA GLU A 37 -5.64 -6.99 -4.64
C GLU A 37 -5.41 -7.15 -6.16
N ALA A 38 -4.46 -8.00 -6.57
CA ALA A 38 -4.17 -8.26 -7.97
C ALA A 38 -5.36 -8.89 -8.71
N ALA A 39 -6.11 -9.79 -8.07
CA ALA A 39 -7.32 -10.37 -8.65
C ALA A 39 -8.41 -9.31 -8.91
N VAL A 40 -8.59 -8.36 -7.98
CA VAL A 40 -9.49 -7.21 -8.21
C VAL A 40 -9.01 -6.38 -9.38
N ILE A 41 -7.70 -6.12 -9.48
CA ILE A 41 -7.12 -5.37 -10.60
C ILE A 41 -7.36 -6.09 -11.92
N ALA A 42 -7.17 -7.42 -11.96
CA ALA A 42 -7.42 -8.24 -13.13
C ALA A 42 -8.89 -8.16 -13.60
N ILE A 43 -9.84 -8.32 -12.67
CA ILE A 43 -11.28 -8.36 -12.97
C ILE A 43 -11.81 -6.97 -13.39
N LYS A 44 -11.32 -5.90 -12.76
CA LYS A 44 -11.87 -4.55 -12.95
C LYS A 44 -11.13 -3.70 -13.97
N TYR A 45 -9.84 -3.98 -14.18
CA TYR A 45 -8.94 -3.15 -14.98
C TYR A 45 -8.08 -3.98 -15.94
N GLY A 46 -8.46 -5.22 -16.27
CA GLY A 46 -7.77 -6.02 -17.29
C GLY A 46 -6.30 -6.32 -16.98
N SER A 47 -5.96 -6.44 -15.70
CA SER A 47 -4.58 -6.63 -15.21
C SER A 47 -3.65 -5.44 -15.48
N SER A 48 -4.21 -4.28 -15.81
CA SER A 48 -3.47 -3.05 -16.11
C SER A 48 -3.41 -2.16 -14.88
N VAL A 49 -2.26 -2.18 -14.19
CA VAL A 49 -1.98 -1.25 -13.08
C VAL A 49 -2.05 0.23 -13.54
N PRO A 50 -1.56 0.61 -14.74
CA PRO A 50 -1.73 1.98 -15.23
C PRO A 50 -3.20 2.40 -15.35
N GLU A 51 -4.08 1.54 -15.87
CA GLU A 51 -5.52 1.84 -15.96
C GLU A 51 -6.17 1.91 -14.57
N PHE A 52 -5.78 1.01 -13.65
CA PHE A 52 -6.20 1.10 -12.25
C PHE A 52 -5.80 2.45 -11.64
N LEU A 53 -4.55 2.88 -11.78
CA LEU A 53 -4.11 4.17 -11.26
C LEU A 53 -4.88 5.33 -11.90
N HIS A 54 -5.04 5.30 -13.23
CA HIS A 54 -5.75 6.33 -13.97
C HIS A 54 -7.22 6.44 -13.55
N ALA A 55 -7.90 5.31 -13.36
CA ALA A 55 -9.29 5.26 -12.89
C ALA A 55 -9.47 5.83 -11.48
N HIS A 56 -8.42 5.85 -10.67
CA HIS A 56 -8.40 6.48 -9.34
C HIS A 56 -7.79 7.89 -9.35
N GLY A 57 -7.61 8.48 -10.54
CA GLY A 57 -7.15 9.85 -10.73
C GLY A 57 -5.64 10.02 -10.69
N TYR A 58 -4.85 8.95 -10.59
CA TYR A 58 -3.39 9.00 -10.55
C TYR A 58 -2.76 8.78 -11.92
N GLY A 59 -1.55 9.29 -12.13
CA GLY A 59 -0.83 9.14 -13.39
C GLY A 59 0.52 9.86 -13.40
N PRO A 60 1.14 10.03 -14.58
CA PRO A 60 2.46 10.65 -14.71
C PRO A 60 2.55 12.06 -14.10
N HIS A 61 1.46 12.82 -14.14
CA HIS A 61 1.36 14.18 -13.58
C HIS A 61 0.69 14.24 -12.21
N HIS A 62 0.14 13.12 -11.71
CA HIS A 62 -0.50 13.03 -10.41
C HIS A 62 -0.01 11.79 -9.66
N SER A 63 1.09 11.96 -8.94
CA SER A 63 1.81 10.86 -8.28
C SER A 63 1.01 10.31 -7.08
N VAL A 64 0.67 9.02 -7.14
CA VAL A 64 0.00 8.31 -6.04
C VAL A 64 0.84 8.28 -4.75
N SER A 65 2.16 8.16 -4.86
CA SER A 65 3.04 8.17 -3.70
C SER A 65 3.16 9.56 -3.09
N ARG A 66 3.08 10.63 -3.91
CA ARG A 66 2.98 12.01 -3.38
C ARG A 66 1.65 12.22 -2.67
N ALA A 67 0.54 11.83 -3.30
CA ALA A 67 -0.79 11.94 -2.70
C ALA A 67 -0.89 11.20 -1.35
N ALA A 68 -0.23 10.04 -1.21
CA ALA A 68 -0.17 9.32 0.07
C ALA A 68 0.59 10.11 1.16
N VAL A 69 1.63 10.85 0.80
CA VAL A 69 2.35 11.75 1.72
C VAL A 69 1.49 12.96 2.08
N ASP A 70 0.86 13.59 1.08
CA ASP A 70 -0.01 14.76 1.30
C ASP A 70 -1.25 14.41 2.15
N ALA A 71 -1.72 13.16 2.06
CA ALA A 71 -2.79 12.62 2.91
C ALA A 71 -2.32 12.21 4.33
N GLY A 72 -1.03 12.31 4.63
CA GLY A 72 -0.46 11.99 5.94
C GLY A 72 -0.42 10.51 6.29
N VAL A 73 -0.65 9.61 5.33
CA VAL A 73 -0.55 8.15 5.57
C VAL A 73 0.86 7.62 5.35
N TRP A 74 1.65 8.28 4.49
CA TRP A 74 3.05 7.98 4.21
C TRP A 74 3.96 9.17 4.53
N GLU A 75 5.25 8.90 4.61
CA GLU A 75 6.30 9.89 4.86
C GLU A 75 7.27 9.96 3.68
N GLU A 76 7.94 11.11 3.52
CA GLU A 76 9.00 11.33 2.55
C GLU A 76 10.34 11.54 3.29
N CYS A 77 11.37 10.78 2.92
CA CYS A 77 12.70 10.94 3.46
C CYS A 77 13.35 12.22 2.93
N ARG A 78 13.63 13.17 3.83
CA ARG A 78 14.27 14.46 3.51
C ARG A 78 15.80 14.43 3.51
N GLU A 79 16.40 13.29 3.86
CA GLU A 79 17.86 13.09 3.90
C GLU A 79 18.40 12.56 2.56
N CYS A 80 17.52 12.16 1.63
CA CYS A 80 17.90 11.78 0.28
C CYS A 80 18.41 12.98 -0.52
N SER A 81 19.49 12.79 -1.26
CA SER A 81 19.96 13.76 -2.27
C SER A 81 19.10 13.77 -3.55
N SER A 82 18.23 12.77 -3.74
CA SER A 82 17.34 12.67 -4.90
C SER A 82 16.02 13.40 -4.68
N GLU A 83 15.50 14.04 -5.72
CA GLU A 83 14.17 14.64 -5.73
C GLU A 83 13.24 13.92 -6.73
N PRO A 84 12.09 13.39 -6.29
CA PRO A 84 11.65 13.33 -4.89
C PRO A 84 12.46 12.33 -4.06
N GLY A 85 12.50 12.57 -2.74
CA GLY A 85 13.06 11.62 -1.79
C GLY A 85 12.27 10.32 -1.73
N TYR A 86 12.84 9.29 -1.08
CA TYR A 86 12.15 8.01 -0.89
C TYR A 86 10.87 8.19 -0.07
N ARG A 87 9.75 7.60 -0.53
CA ARG A 87 8.44 7.68 0.13
C ARG A 87 7.95 6.31 0.55
N GLY A 88 7.31 6.22 1.71
CA GLY A 88 6.72 4.97 2.19
C GLY A 88 6.10 5.09 3.57
N THR A 89 5.77 3.94 4.16
CA THR A 89 5.35 3.88 5.56
C THR A 89 6.46 4.31 6.49
N ALA A 90 6.12 4.71 7.72
CA ALA A 90 7.10 5.07 8.76
C ALA A 90 8.19 4.00 8.95
N GLU A 91 7.78 2.73 8.98
CA GLU A 91 8.72 1.59 9.07
C GLU A 91 9.65 1.52 7.85
N SER A 92 9.11 1.70 6.65
CA SER A 92 9.91 1.72 5.41
C SER A 92 10.90 2.89 5.41
N ILE A 93 10.51 4.07 5.88
CA ILE A 93 11.40 5.23 6.02
C ILE A 93 12.49 4.94 7.06
N ALA A 94 12.16 4.40 8.23
CA ALA A 94 13.15 4.06 9.25
C ALA A 94 14.17 3.03 8.75
N ASN A 95 13.71 2.00 8.04
CA ASN A 95 14.59 1.01 7.41
C ASN A 95 15.47 1.64 6.31
N HIS A 96 14.87 2.50 5.47
CA HIS A 96 15.59 3.25 4.44
C HIS A 96 16.70 4.12 5.05
N LYS A 97 16.41 4.92 6.08
CA LYS A 97 17.40 5.76 6.76
C LYS A 97 18.55 4.95 7.35
N ARG A 98 18.26 3.83 8.02
CA ARG A 98 19.28 2.94 8.56
C ARG A 98 20.22 2.38 7.48
N LYS A 99 19.70 2.12 6.29
CA LYS A 99 20.44 1.49 5.19
C LYS A 99 21.22 2.48 4.35
N TYR A 100 20.68 3.68 4.14
CA TYR A 100 21.21 4.64 3.16
C TYR A 100 21.72 5.95 3.76
N HIS A 101 21.31 6.31 4.99
CA HIS A 101 21.66 7.57 5.67
C HIS A 101 22.34 7.35 7.02
N ARG A 102 23.00 6.20 7.20
CA ARG A 102 23.70 5.92 8.43
C ARG A 102 24.86 6.91 8.55
N ALA A 103 24.80 7.82 9.52
CA ALA A 103 25.93 8.66 9.86
C ALA A 103 27.15 7.75 10.11
N GLU A 104 28.23 8.01 9.38
CA GLU A 104 29.53 7.40 9.69
C GLU A 104 29.82 7.69 11.16
N LYS A 105 30.07 6.62 11.94
CA LYS A 105 30.39 6.72 13.36
C LYS A 105 31.79 7.27 13.57
#